data_AF-A0A523IQ29-F1
#
_entry.id   AF-A0A523IQ29-F1
#
_cell.length_a   1.000
_cell.length_b   1.000
_cell.length_c   1.000
_cell.angle_alpha   90.00
_cell.angle_beta   90.00
_cell.angle_gamma   90.00
#
_symmetry.space_group_name_H-M   'P 1'
#
loop_
_entity.id
_entity.type
_entity.pdbx_description
1 polymer ?
#
loop_
_entity_poly.entity_id
_entity_poly.type
_entity_poly.pdbx_seq_one_letter_code
_entity_poly.pdbx_strand_id
1 'polypeptide(L)'
;MIRTLNIFFVLFVMVSIVGCAAIQANKTQEQEQLLSAAGFAMVPATTPGELENLNTLTAHKVLFSVKDNKPLYWYADPTNCRCVYTGDQEAYQRYERLLTESQIANEVEDAAISNEVAEANMWGWMGGPWGW
;
A
#
# COMPACT_ATOMS: atom_id res chain seq x y z
N MET A 1 -36.82 10.73 -21.01
CA MET A 1 -35.45 11.29 -20.95
C MET A 1 -34.98 11.66 -19.54
N ILE A 2 -35.81 12.27 -18.67
CA ILE A 2 -35.38 12.65 -17.30
C ILE A 2 -35.11 11.42 -16.39
N ARG A 3 -35.87 10.33 -16.54
CA ARG A 3 -35.69 9.09 -15.74
C ARG A 3 -34.40 8.32 -16.08
N THR A 4 -33.94 8.37 -17.33
CA THR A 4 -32.68 7.73 -17.74
C THR A 4 -31.47 8.55 -17.30
N LEU A 5 -31.58 9.89 -17.28
CA LEU A 5 -30.54 10.79 -16.78
C LEU A 5 -30.24 10.58 -15.28
N ASN A 6 -31.27 10.33 -14.47
CA ASN A 6 -31.13 9.99 -13.05
C ASN A 6 -30.45 8.62 -12.82
N ILE A 7 -30.66 7.65 -13.71
CA ILE A 7 -30.04 6.32 -13.63
C ILE A 7 -28.54 6.42 -13.97
N PHE A 8 -28.17 7.20 -14.99
CA PHE A 8 -26.77 7.46 -15.33
C PHE A 8 -26.02 8.23 -14.22
N PHE A 9 -26.67 9.18 -13.56
CA PHE A 9 -26.07 9.94 -12.46
C PHE A 9 -25.82 9.05 -11.22
N VAL A 10 -26.74 8.13 -10.90
CA VAL A 10 -26.58 7.16 -9.82
C VAL A 10 -25.46 6.14 -10.13
N LEU A 11 -25.33 5.72 -11.40
CA LEU A 11 -24.25 4.83 -11.84
C LEU A 11 -22.86 5.46 -11.73
N PHE A 12 -22.71 6.76 -12.05
CA PHE A 12 -21.43 7.46 -11.96
C PHE A 12 -20.96 7.66 -10.51
N VAL A 13 -21.91 7.90 -9.58
CA VAL A 13 -21.60 8.05 -8.15
C VAL A 13 -21.15 6.73 -7.51
N MET A 14 -21.66 5.58 -7.96
CA MET A 14 -21.26 4.27 -7.42
C MET A 14 -19.80 3.89 -7.75
N VAL A 15 -19.29 4.28 -8.92
CA VAL A 15 -17.91 3.97 -9.35
C VAL A 15 -16.87 4.67 -8.47
N SER A 16 -17.19 5.84 -7.91
CA SER A 16 -16.24 6.62 -7.10
C SER A 16 -15.93 6.00 -5.74
N ILE A 17 -16.80 5.14 -5.20
CA ILE A 17 -16.64 4.56 -3.86
C ILE A 17 -15.74 3.31 -3.88
N VAL A 18 -15.75 2.54 -4.97
CA VAL A 18 -14.93 1.32 -5.10
C VAL A 18 -13.42 1.65 -5.19
N GLY A 19 -13.07 2.81 -5.74
CA GLY A 19 -11.68 3.23 -5.91
C GLY A 19 -10.91 3.38 -4.59
N CYS A 20 -11.52 3.92 -3.53
CA CYS A 20 -10.82 4.15 -2.26
C CYS A 20 -10.46 2.85 -1.53
N ALA A 21 -11.35 1.85 -1.54
CA ALA A 21 -11.08 0.57 -0.89
C ALA A 21 -9.97 -0.22 -1.62
N ALA A 22 -9.97 -0.18 -2.95
CA ALA A 22 -8.95 -0.84 -3.76
C ALA A 22 -7.55 -0.25 -3.53
N ILE A 23 -7.44 1.08 -3.41
CA ILE A 23 -6.15 1.76 -3.14
C ILE A 23 -5.61 1.37 -1.76
N GLN A 24 -6.45 1.32 -0.73
CA GLN A 24 -6.04 0.93 0.62
C GLN A 24 -5.58 -0.53 0.68
N ALA A 25 -6.30 -1.43 0.00
CA ALA A 25 -5.92 -2.83 -0.10
C ALA A 25 -4.53 -3.00 -0.76
N ASN A 26 -4.27 -2.26 -1.83
CA ASN A 26 -2.97 -2.30 -2.52
C ASN A 26 -1.83 -1.82 -1.62
N LYS A 27 -2.01 -0.68 -0.92
CA LYS A 27 -1.01 -0.18 0.05
C LYS A 27 -0.72 -1.17 1.18
N THR A 28 -1.76 -1.84 1.66
CA THR A 28 -1.64 -2.85 2.72
C THR A 28 -0.81 -4.04 2.22
N GLN A 29 -1.09 -4.52 1.00
CA GLN A 29 -0.37 -5.61 0.39
C GLN A 29 1.11 -5.29 0.14
N GLU A 30 1.43 -4.09 -0.36
CA GLU A 30 2.81 -3.63 -0.54
C GLU A 30 3.57 -3.62 0.80
N GLN A 31 2.94 -3.08 1.86
CA GLN A 31 3.55 -3.05 3.18
C GLN A 31 3.81 -4.46 3.73
N GLU A 32 2.88 -5.40 3.56
CA GLU A 32 3.04 -6.79 3.97
C GLU A 32 4.16 -7.52 3.20
N GLN A 33 4.34 -7.21 1.92
CA GLN A 33 5.45 -7.72 1.12
C GLN A 33 6.80 -7.20 1.66
N LEU A 34 6.89 -5.90 1.99
CA LEU A 34 8.09 -5.31 2.58
C LEU A 34 8.41 -5.91 3.95
N LEU A 35 7.39 -6.13 4.80
CA LEU A 35 7.56 -6.81 6.09
C LEU A 35 8.09 -8.24 5.91
N SER A 36 7.51 -9.00 4.97
CA SER A 36 7.96 -10.35 4.66
C SER A 36 9.40 -10.37 4.15
N ALA A 37 9.75 -9.46 3.23
CA ALA A 37 11.10 -9.34 2.68
C ALA A 37 12.13 -8.91 3.75
N ALA A 38 11.70 -8.11 4.74
CA ALA A 38 12.51 -7.71 5.88
C ALA A 38 12.75 -8.83 6.90
N GLY A 39 12.03 -9.95 6.77
CA GLY A 39 12.15 -11.12 7.65
C GLY A 39 11.16 -11.14 8.81
N PHE A 40 10.07 -10.37 8.76
CA PHE A 40 8.97 -10.54 9.71
C PHE A 40 8.26 -11.87 9.46
N ALA A 41 7.94 -12.58 10.53
CA ALA A 41 7.15 -13.81 10.49
C ALA A 41 5.66 -13.49 10.59
N MET A 42 4.88 -14.00 9.63
CA MET A 42 3.42 -13.91 9.64
C MET A 42 2.81 -14.97 10.56
N VAL A 43 1.94 -14.53 11.47
CA VAL A 43 1.22 -15.36 12.43
C VAL A 43 -0.28 -15.17 12.20
N PRO A 44 -0.99 -16.17 11.64
CA PRO A 44 -2.43 -16.06 11.39
C PRO A 44 -3.23 -16.19 12.69
N ALA A 45 -4.32 -15.42 12.83
CA ALA A 45 -5.29 -15.61 13.90
C ALA A 45 -6.37 -16.60 13.45
N THR A 46 -6.35 -17.82 13.98
CA THR A 46 -7.17 -18.94 13.49
C THR A 46 -8.33 -19.28 14.41
N THR A 47 -8.23 -18.95 15.70
CA THR A 47 -9.28 -19.19 16.68
C THR A 47 -10.17 -17.95 16.88
N PRO A 48 -11.44 -18.10 17.30
CA PRO A 48 -12.31 -16.96 17.59
C PRO A 48 -11.72 -16.00 18.62
N GLY A 49 -11.05 -16.52 19.66
CA GLY A 49 -10.41 -15.68 20.69
C GLY A 49 -9.19 -14.91 20.17
N GLU A 50 -8.36 -15.53 19.31
CA GLU A 50 -7.25 -14.83 18.65
C GLU A 50 -7.76 -13.71 17.74
N LEU A 51 -8.87 -13.96 17.04
CA LEU A 51 -9.50 -12.98 16.15
C LEU A 51 -10.12 -11.82 16.92
N GLU A 52 -10.78 -12.10 18.05
CA GLU A 52 -11.29 -11.06 18.94
C GLU A 52 -10.15 -10.18 19.45
N ASN A 53 -9.06 -10.79 19.91
CA ASN A 53 -7.88 -10.06 20.35
C ASN A 53 -7.24 -9.26 19.21
N LEU A 54 -7.10 -9.84 18.01
CA LEU A 54 -6.57 -9.17 16.82
C LEU A 54 -7.36 -7.90 16.50
N ASN A 55 -8.68 -7.93 16.61
CA ASN A 55 -9.56 -6.78 16.36
C ASN A 55 -9.39 -5.63 17.37
N THR A 56 -8.75 -5.88 18.53
CA THR A 56 -8.42 -4.82 19.50
C THR A 56 -7.10 -4.10 19.19
N LEU A 57 -6.27 -4.69 18.33
CA LEU A 57 -4.96 -4.14 17.99
C LEU A 57 -5.08 -2.95 17.04
N THR A 58 -4.08 -2.07 17.08
CA THR A 58 -3.99 -0.98 16.09
C THR A 58 -3.61 -1.58 14.74
N ALA A 59 -4.51 -1.48 13.78
CA ALA A 59 -4.32 -1.98 12.42
C ALA A 59 -3.29 -1.17 11.64
N HIS A 60 -2.59 -1.85 10.73
CA HIS A 60 -1.75 -1.29 9.66
C HIS A 60 -0.62 -0.36 10.12
N LYS A 61 -0.08 -0.61 11.33
CA LYS A 61 1.06 0.14 11.89
C LYS A 61 2.07 -0.82 12.48
N VAL A 62 3.34 -0.58 12.21
CA VAL A 62 4.44 -1.27 12.89
C VAL A 62 4.62 -0.61 14.25
N LEU A 63 4.46 -1.41 15.30
CA LEU A 63 4.57 -0.98 16.70
C LEU A 63 5.67 -1.76 17.40
N PHE A 64 6.22 -1.15 18.45
CA PHE A 64 7.28 -1.70 19.27
C PHE A 64 6.73 -2.17 20.62
N SER A 65 7.21 -3.31 21.09
CA SER A 65 7.01 -3.80 22.45
C SER A 65 8.27 -4.51 22.94
N VAL A 66 8.32 -4.79 24.25
CA VAL A 66 9.37 -5.62 24.84
C VAL A 66 8.73 -6.90 25.35
N LYS A 67 9.23 -8.05 24.90
CA LYS A 67 8.78 -9.37 25.33
C LYS A 67 9.99 -10.17 25.77
N ASP A 68 9.94 -10.76 26.96
CA ASP A 68 11.04 -11.56 27.52
C ASP A 68 12.39 -10.83 27.50
N ASN A 69 12.36 -9.53 27.82
CA ASN A 69 13.52 -8.63 27.82
C ASN A 69 14.21 -8.47 26.44
N LYS A 70 13.48 -8.76 25.34
CA LYS A 70 13.93 -8.58 23.96
C LYS A 70 12.99 -7.63 23.20
N PRO A 71 13.51 -6.82 22.27
CA PRO A 71 12.70 -5.97 21.41
C PRO A 71 11.84 -6.81 20.46
N LEU A 72 10.56 -6.48 20.35
CA LEU A 72 9.61 -7.10 19.44
C LEU A 72 8.89 -6.02 18.65
N TYR A 73 8.98 -6.10 17.33
CA TYR A 73 8.23 -5.28 16.41
C TYR A 73 7.08 -6.08 15.85
N TRP A 74 5.92 -5.47 15.73
CA TRP A 74 4.73 -6.16 15.24
C TRP A 74 3.82 -5.26 14.44
N TYR A 75 3.09 -5.85 13.50
CA TYR A 75 2.13 -5.21 12.62
C TYR A 75 0.89 -6.09 12.53
N ALA A 76 -0.29 -5.52 12.70
CA ALA A 76 -1.56 -6.26 12.66
C ALA A 76 -2.38 -5.87 11.42
N ASP A 77 -2.92 -6.86 10.70
CA ASP A 77 -3.98 -6.67 9.72
C ASP A 77 -5.21 -7.51 10.11
N PRO A 78 -6.21 -6.90 10.77
CA PRO A 78 -7.45 -7.57 11.16
C PRO A 78 -8.41 -7.80 9.97
N THR A 79 -8.17 -7.15 8.83
CA THR A 79 -9.14 -7.05 7.74
C THR A 79 -8.86 -7.96 6.56
N ASN A 80 -7.64 -8.00 6.01
CA ASN A 80 -7.36 -8.78 4.80
C ASN A 80 -6.81 -10.16 5.16
N CYS A 81 -5.61 -10.24 5.75
CA CYS A 81 -4.99 -11.52 6.09
C CYS A 81 -5.50 -12.10 7.42
N ARG A 82 -6.05 -11.26 8.32
CA ARG A 82 -6.40 -11.63 9.69
C ARG A 82 -5.19 -12.20 10.44
N CYS A 83 -4.09 -11.48 10.38
CA CYS A 83 -2.78 -11.96 10.84
C CYS A 83 -1.96 -10.85 11.53
N VAL A 84 -0.89 -11.27 12.21
CA VAL A 84 0.11 -10.39 12.81
C VAL A 84 1.48 -10.75 12.24
N TYR A 85 2.20 -9.77 11.73
CA TYR A 85 3.61 -9.89 11.39
C TYR A 85 4.44 -9.54 12.60
N THR A 86 5.47 -10.34 12.91
CA THR A 86 6.36 -10.11 14.06
C THR A 86 7.82 -10.20 13.65
N GLY A 87 8.66 -9.33 14.19
CA GLY A 87 10.08 -9.25 13.86
C GLY A 87 10.91 -8.72 15.02
N ASP A 88 12.21 -8.96 14.98
CA ASP A 88 13.17 -8.40 15.93
C ASP A 88 13.71 -7.04 15.44
N GLN A 89 14.70 -6.51 16.15
CA GLN A 89 15.35 -5.25 15.81
C GLN A 89 15.99 -5.27 14.40
N GLU A 90 16.61 -6.38 14.00
CA GLU A 90 17.27 -6.49 12.70
C GLU A 90 16.25 -6.56 11.57
N ALA A 91 15.14 -7.27 11.77
CA ALA A 91 14.02 -7.27 10.85
C ALA A 91 13.43 -5.85 10.69
N TYR A 92 13.24 -5.12 11.79
CA TYR A 92 12.75 -3.74 11.71
C TYR A 92 13.69 -2.80 10.95
N GLN A 93 15.00 -2.87 11.20
CA GLN A 93 15.98 -2.07 10.47
C GLN A 93 16.04 -2.42 8.97
N ARG A 94 15.83 -3.68 8.60
CA ARG A 94 15.68 -4.08 7.19
C ARG A 94 14.41 -3.50 6.59
N TYR A 95 13.30 -3.54 7.32
CA TYR A 95 12.02 -2.98 6.89
C TYR A 95 12.13 -1.47 6.60
N GLU A 96 12.76 -0.69 7.48
CA GLU A 96 12.96 0.74 7.25
C GLU A 96 13.78 1.02 5.98
N ARG A 97 14.84 0.25 5.74
CA ARG A 97 15.63 0.37 4.49
C ARG A 97 14.81 0.07 3.25
N LEU A 98 14.07 -1.04 3.27
CA LEU A 98 13.22 -1.44 2.14
C LEU A 98 12.10 -0.43 1.87
N LEU A 99 11.53 0.19 2.91
CA LEU A 99 10.56 1.27 2.76
C LEU A 99 11.15 2.48 2.03
N THR A 100 12.36 2.89 2.41
CA THR A 100 13.05 4.01 1.75
C THR A 100 13.40 3.66 0.31
N GLU A 101 13.91 2.45 0.06
CA GLU A 101 14.22 1.98 -1.29
C GLU A 101 12.99 1.94 -2.19
N SER A 102 11.84 1.46 -1.69
CA SER A 102 10.57 1.48 -2.43
C SER A 102 10.13 2.90 -2.78
N GLN A 103 10.20 3.83 -1.81
CA GLN A 103 9.84 5.23 -2.06
C GLN A 103 10.71 5.88 -3.13
N ILE A 104 12.04 5.67 -3.07
CA ILE A 104 12.97 6.17 -4.08
C ILE A 104 12.68 5.55 -5.45
N ALA A 105 12.40 4.25 -5.51
CA ALA A 105 12.08 3.59 -6.77
C ALA A 105 10.83 4.18 -7.42
N ASN A 106 9.77 4.41 -6.63
CA ASN A 106 8.53 5.05 -7.10
C ASN A 106 8.77 6.49 -7.57
N GLU A 107 9.56 7.28 -6.82
CA GLU A 107 9.91 8.65 -7.22
C GLU A 107 10.72 8.70 -8.53
N VAL A 108 11.63 7.76 -8.73
CA VAL A 108 12.41 7.65 -9.97
C VAL A 108 11.53 7.28 -11.16
N GLU A 109 10.58 6.36 -10.98
CA GLU A 109 9.60 6.00 -12.02
C GLU A 109 8.74 7.20 -12.40
N ASP A 110 8.18 7.90 -11.42
CA ASP A 110 7.38 9.11 -11.63
C ASP A 110 8.17 10.21 -12.36
N ALA A 111 9.45 10.38 -12.02
CA ALA A 111 10.34 11.31 -12.70
C ALA A 111 10.62 10.89 -14.15
N ALA A 112 10.80 9.59 -14.42
CA ALA A 112 10.99 9.08 -15.77
C ALA A 112 9.76 9.30 -16.65
N ILE A 113 8.57 9.01 -16.14
CA ILE A 113 7.29 9.27 -16.83
C ILE A 113 7.13 10.77 -17.10
N SER A 114 7.44 11.61 -16.11
CA SER A 114 7.37 13.07 -16.26
C SER A 114 8.31 13.59 -17.34
N ASN A 115 9.52 13.03 -17.44
CA ASN A 115 10.48 13.37 -18.49
C ASN A 115 9.98 12.94 -19.87
N GLU A 116 9.44 11.73 -20.01
CA GLU A 116 8.87 11.24 -21.28
C GLU A 116 7.73 12.16 -21.77
N VAL A 117 6.82 12.56 -20.86
CA VAL A 117 5.73 13.48 -21.18
C VAL A 117 6.26 14.87 -21.55
N ALA A 118 7.29 15.36 -20.85
CA ALA A 118 7.92 16.64 -21.18
C ALA A 118 8.59 16.62 -22.56
N GLU A 119 9.27 15.54 -22.90
CA GLU A 119 9.85 15.32 -24.23
C GLU A 119 8.76 15.27 -25.30
N ALA A 120 7.70 14.47 -25.09
CA ALA A 120 6.58 14.36 -26.02
C ALA A 120 5.91 15.71 -26.26
N ASN A 121 5.68 16.50 -25.20
CA ASN A 121 5.13 17.86 -25.31
C ASN A 121 6.06 18.82 -26.06
N MET A 122 7.37 18.73 -25.82
CA MET A 122 8.37 19.52 -26.52
C MET A 122 8.34 19.21 -28.03
N TRP A 123 8.39 17.93 -28.39
CA TRP A 123 8.30 17.50 -29.79
C TRP A 123 6.97 17.90 -30.43
N GLY A 124 5.87 17.82 -29.70
CA GLY A 124 4.54 18.26 -30.14
C GLY A 124 4.50 19.76 -30.47
N TRP A 125 5.12 20.62 -29.66
CA TRP A 125 5.25 22.05 -29.96
C TRP A 125 6.17 22.31 -31.16
N MET A 126 7.28 21.57 -31.28
CA MET A 126 8.28 21.78 -32.35
C MET A 126 7.89 21.22 -33.73
N GLY A 127 6.64 20.79 -33.93
CA GLY A 127 6.15 20.28 -35.23
C GLY A 127 6.32 18.76 -35.43
N GLY A 128 6.62 18.01 -34.36
CA GLY A 128 6.76 16.55 -34.36
C GLY A 128 8.13 16.04 -34.82
N PRO A 129 8.41 14.72 -34.69
CA PRO A 129 9.72 14.13 -34.98
C PRO A 129 10.22 14.23 -36.43
N TRP A 130 9.40 14.69 -37.38
CA TRP A 130 9.71 14.77 -38.81
C TRP A 130 9.48 16.16 -39.42
N GLY A 131 9.50 17.20 -38.58
CA GLY A 131 9.32 18.63 -38.88
C GLY A 131 9.06 19.04 -40.34
N TRP A 132 7.84 19.51 -40.59
CA TRP A 132 7.51 20.60 -41.51
C TRP A 132 6.61 21.60 -40.79
#